data_AF-A0A1G4EUF4-F1
#
_entry.id   AF-A0A1G4EUF4-F1
#
_cell.length_a   1.000
_cell.length_b   1.000
_cell.length_c   1.000
_cell.angle_alpha   90.00
_cell.angle_beta   90.00
_cell.angle_gamma   90.00
#
_symmetry.space_group_name_H-M   'P 1'
#
loop_
_entity.id
_entity.type
_entity.pdbx_description
1 polymer ?
#
loop_
_entity_poly.entity_id
_entity_poly.type
_entity_poly.pdbx_seq_one_letter_code
_entity_poly.pdbx_strand_id
1 'polypeptide(L)'
;MHTVWKGSLSLGLLNIGIRLYSAVEEKDIKFLSLHRECLAPIKYKKIAPDCTDTEVSDEDVVKAYEYAPHKYIIVEEKELDTLQKNMNLD
;
A
#
# COMPACT_ATOMS: atom_id res chain seq x y z
N MET A 1 -2.16 -10.59 21.39
CA MET A 1 -0.96 -11.24 20.81
C MET A 1 -1.40 -12.24 19.75
N HIS A 2 -1.46 -11.82 18.49
CA HIS A 2 -1.75 -12.71 17.37
C HIS A 2 -0.46 -13.36 16.87
N THR A 3 -0.54 -14.61 16.41
CA THR A 3 0.58 -15.30 15.78
C THR A 3 0.83 -14.68 14.41
N VAL A 4 2.05 -14.20 14.18
CA VAL A 4 2.47 -13.64 12.89
C VAL A 4 2.60 -14.75 11.87
N TRP A 5 3.15 -15.89 12.30
CA TRP A 5 3.39 -17.02 11.41
C TRP A 5 3.43 -18.35 12.16
N LYS A 6 2.94 -19.41 11.52
CA LYS A 6 3.00 -20.79 12.00
C LYS A 6 3.78 -21.62 11.01
N GLY A 7 4.72 -22.42 11.51
CA GLY A 7 5.48 -23.31 10.66
C GLY A 7 6.19 -24.38 11.47
N SER A 8 7.21 -24.98 10.87
CA SER A 8 7.94 -26.10 11.44
C SER A 8 9.44 -25.91 11.26
N LEU A 9 10.21 -26.17 12.31
CA LEU A 9 11.67 -26.15 12.29
C LEU A 9 12.19 -27.59 12.39
N SER A 10 12.93 -28.01 11.38
CA SER A 10 13.57 -29.33 11.34
C SER A 10 15.02 -29.23 11.80
N LEU A 11 15.39 -30.04 12.79
CA LEU A 11 16.75 -30.17 13.32
C LEU A 11 17.19 -31.63 13.18
N GLY A 12 17.94 -31.92 12.12
CA GLY A 12 18.30 -33.28 11.75
C GLY A 12 17.05 -34.12 11.41
N LEU A 13 16.71 -35.08 12.26
CA LEU A 13 15.53 -35.94 12.13
C LEU A 13 14.34 -35.48 12.97
N LEU A 14 14.52 -34.45 13.82
CA LEU A 14 13.45 -33.94 14.68
C LEU A 14 12.72 -32.79 13.98
N ASN A 15 11.39 -32.84 13.97
CA ASN A 15 10.55 -31.79 13.41
C ASN A 15 9.68 -31.16 14.52
N ILE A 16 9.87 -29.86 14.77
CA ILE A 16 9.21 -29.12 15.85
C ILE A 16 8.30 -28.04 15.25
N GLY A 17 7.01 -28.07 15.59
CA GLY A 17 6.09 -27.00 15.24
C GLY A 17 6.40 -25.72 16.03
N ILE A 18 6.53 -24.59 15.33
CA ILE A 18 6.82 -23.29 15.94
C ILE A 18 5.73 -22.25 15.59
N ARG A 19 5.56 -21.28 16.49
CA ARG A 19 4.66 -20.13 16.32
C ARG A 19 5.47 -18.86 16.58
N LEU A 20 5.54 -17.99 15.58
CA LEU A 20 6.18 -16.69 15.70
C LEU A 20 5.18 -15.65 16.20
N TYR A 21 5.60 -14.89 17.21
CA TYR A 21 4.85 -13.79 17.80
C TYR A 21 5.71 -12.53 17.71
N SER A 22 5.08 -11.38 17.48
CA SER A 22 5.81 -10.11 17.52
C SER A 22 6.25 -9.81 18.96
N ALA A 23 7.54 -9.51 19.14
CA ALA A 23 8.09 -9.14 20.44
C ALA A 23 7.68 -7.72 20.86
N VAL A 24 7.44 -6.85 19.87
CA VAL A 24 7.00 -5.47 20.04
C VAL A 24 5.76 -5.25 19.18
N GLU A 25 4.76 -4.60 19.73
CA GLU A 25 3.57 -4.17 18.99
C GLU A 25 3.61 -2.65 18.93
N GLU A 26 3.85 -2.09 17.73
CA GLU A 26 3.74 -0.65 17.52
C GLU A 26 2.28 -0.24 17.66
N LYS A 27 1.99 0.51 18.73
CA LYS A 27 0.66 1.09 18.96
C LYS A 27 0.65 2.50 18.43
N ASP A 28 0.43 2.63 17.14
CA ASP A 28 0.17 3.94 16.55
C ASP A 28 -1.27 4.38 16.82
N ILE A 29 -1.41 5.58 17.42
CA ILE A 29 -2.69 6.23 17.56
C ILE A 29 -3.05 6.81 16.19
N LYS A 30 -4.04 6.20 15.53
CA LYS A 30 -4.58 6.70 14.26
C LYS A 30 -5.48 7.90 14.53
N PHE A 31 -5.15 9.04 13.93
CA PHE A 31 -6.01 10.21 13.93
C PHE A 31 -6.93 10.19 12.71
N LEU A 32 -8.21 10.52 12.92
CA LEU A 32 -9.19 10.72 11.85
C LEU A 32 -9.34 12.22 11.60
N SER A 33 -9.35 12.62 10.32
CA SER A 33 -9.63 14.00 9.95
C SER A 33 -11.13 14.26 10.01
N LEU A 34 -11.55 15.11 10.95
CA LEU A 34 -12.95 15.51 11.15
C LEU A 34 -13.16 16.96 10.73
N HIS A 35 -14.35 17.27 10.21
CA HIS A 35 -14.76 18.65 9.98
C HIS A 35 -14.94 19.37 11.32
N ARG A 36 -14.35 20.58 11.44
CA ARG A 36 -14.24 21.29 12.73
C ARG A 36 -15.58 21.58 13.41
N GLU A 37 -16.62 21.87 12.64
CA GLU A 37 -17.91 22.31 13.20
C GLU A 37 -18.88 21.14 13.43
N CYS A 38 -18.96 20.20 12.49
CA CYS A 38 -19.91 19.09 12.57
C CYS A 38 -19.29 17.78 13.08
N LEU A 39 -17.97 17.74 13.29
CA LEU A 39 -17.20 16.57 13.71
C LEU A 39 -17.40 15.33 12.81
N ALA A 40 -17.91 15.52 11.59
CA ALA A 40 -18.10 14.45 10.63
C ALA A 40 -16.75 14.09 9.97
N PRO A 41 -16.52 12.81 9.63
CA PRO A 41 -15.35 12.40 8.85
C PRO A 41 -15.27 13.09 7.49
N ILE A 42 -14.09 13.57 7.12
CA ILE A 42 -13.85 14.17 5.81
C ILE A 42 -13.84 13.07 4.73
N LYS A 43 -14.58 13.30 3.65
CA LYS A 43 -14.53 12.49 2.42
C LYS A 43 -13.71 13.22 1.36
N TYR A 44 -12.79 12.51 0.72
CA TYR A 44 -11.97 13.03 -0.36
C TYR A 44 -12.56 12.62 -1.70
N LYS A 45 -12.55 13.54 -2.67
CA LYS A 45 -12.90 13.30 -4.06
C LYS A 45 -11.72 13.69 -4.94
N LYS A 46 -11.42 12.89 -5.96
CA LYS A 46 -10.41 13.21 -6.97
C LYS A 46 -11.10 14.02 -8.07
N ILE A 47 -10.60 15.21 -8.37
CA ILE A 47 -11.12 16.09 -9.42
C ILE A 47 -9.92 16.49 -10.28
N ALA A 48 -10.09 16.55 -11.61
CA ALA A 48 -9.06 16.92 -12.56
C ALA A 48 -9.37 18.32 -13.14
N PRO A 49 -8.80 19.40 -12.55
CA PRO A 49 -9.23 20.78 -12.83
C PRO A 49 -9.14 21.18 -14.31
N ASP A 50 -8.19 20.62 -15.03
CA ASP A 50 -7.89 20.98 -16.42
C ASP A 50 -8.76 20.28 -17.46
N CYS A 51 -9.48 19.21 -17.09
CA CYS A 51 -10.35 18.48 -18.03
C CYS A 51 -11.82 18.49 -17.62
N THR A 52 -12.13 18.26 -16.34
CA THR A 52 -13.51 18.15 -15.87
C THR A 52 -13.62 18.55 -14.39
N ASP A 53 -14.62 19.37 -14.08
CA ASP A 53 -14.96 19.74 -12.69
C ASP A 53 -15.78 18.65 -11.95
N THR A 54 -15.74 17.41 -12.44
CA THR A 54 -16.44 16.26 -11.87
C THR A 54 -15.48 15.27 -11.24
N GLU A 55 -16.04 14.42 -10.37
CA GLU A 55 -15.30 13.34 -9.72
C GLU A 55 -14.75 12.36 -10.77
N VAL A 56 -13.45 12.06 -10.66
CA VAL A 56 -12.73 11.12 -11.52
C VAL A 56 -12.75 9.74 -10.84
N SER A 57 -13.16 8.72 -11.58
CA SER A 57 -13.13 7.33 -11.10
C SER A 57 -11.68 6.87 -10.92
N ASP A 58 -11.45 5.97 -9.97
CA ASP A 58 -10.12 5.37 -9.78
C ASP A 58 -9.62 4.63 -11.03
N GLU A 59 -10.53 4.16 -11.89
CA GLU A 59 -10.24 3.51 -13.17
C GLU A 59 -9.61 4.46 -14.19
N ASP A 60 -9.93 5.76 -14.11
CA ASP A 60 -9.43 6.81 -15.01
C ASP A 60 -8.14 7.46 -14.47
N VAL A 61 -7.73 7.11 -13.24
CA VAL A 61 -6.53 7.67 -12.59
C VAL A 61 -5.32 6.80 -12.90
N VAL A 62 -4.45 7.30 -13.78
CA VAL A 62 -3.17 6.65 -14.09
C VAL A 62 -2.03 7.15 -13.20
N LYS A 63 -1.10 6.27 -12.85
CA LYS A 63 0.17 6.65 -12.21
C LYS A 63 1.17 7.00 -13.30
N ALA A 64 1.87 8.12 -13.14
CA ALA A 64 2.91 8.53 -14.08
C ALA A 64 4.16 9.03 -13.36
N TYR A 65 5.32 8.82 -13.96
CA TYR A 65 6.61 9.33 -13.50
C TYR A 65 7.09 10.47 -14.40
N GLU A 66 7.45 11.60 -13.79
CA GLU A 66 7.98 12.76 -14.51
C GLU A 66 9.50 12.61 -14.68
N TYR A 67 9.97 12.42 -15.91
CA TYR A 67 11.41 12.26 -16.22
C TYR A 67 12.06 13.56 -16.73
N ALA A 68 11.26 14.53 -17.13
CA ALA A 68 11.67 15.88 -17.49
C ALA A 68 10.48 16.83 -17.31
N PRO A 69 10.68 18.14 -17.18
CA PRO A 69 9.59 19.10 -16.98
C PRO A 69 8.48 18.92 -18.01
N HIS A 70 7.26 18.64 -17.52
CA HIS A 70 6.06 18.39 -18.33
C HIS A 70 6.13 17.16 -19.25
N LYS A 71 7.03 16.20 -18.98
CA LYS A 71 7.11 14.93 -19.70
C LYS A 71 6.95 13.76 -18.75
N TYR A 72 5.92 12.97 -19.02
CA TYR A 72 5.49 11.88 -18.16
C TYR A 72 5.59 10.54 -18.87
N ILE A 73 6.00 9.51 -18.13
CA ILE A 73 5.84 8.10 -18.53
C ILE A 73 4.71 7.54 -17.68
N ILE A 74 3.66 7.06 -18.33
CA ILE A 74 2.57 6.35 -17.66
C ILE A 74 3.11 4.98 -17.27
N VAL A 75 2.87 4.58 -16.02
CA VAL A 75 3.34 3.30 -15.49
C VAL A 75 2.12 2.48 -15.11
N GLU A 76 1.92 1.37 -15.81
CA GLU A 76 0.84 0.45 -15.47
C GLU A 76 1.21 -0.41 -14.26
N GLU A 77 0.20 -0.78 -13.47
CA GLU A 77 0.41 -1.60 -12.27
C GLU A 77 1.03 -2.97 -12.61
N LYS A 78 0.72 -3.53 -13.78
CA LYS A 78 1.32 -4.78 -14.28
C LYS A 78 2.82 -4.65 -14.56
N GLU A 79 3.27 -3.49 -15.03
CA GLU A 79 4.69 -3.22 -15.28
C GLU A 79 5.47 -3.08 -13.96
N LEU A 80 4.85 -2.48 -12.94
CA LEU A 80 5.44 -2.42 -11.59
C LEU A 80 5.63 -3.81 -10.98
N ASP A 81 4.61 -4.66 -11.07
CA ASP A 81 4.67 -6.02 -10.53
C ASP A 81 5.76 -6.88 -11.21
N THR A 82 5.95 -6.69 -12.52
CA THR A 82 6.99 -7.41 -13.26
C THR A 82 8.38 -6.91 -12.92
N LEU A 83 8.59 -5.60 -12.77
CA LEU A 83 9.85 -5.02 -12.34
C LEU A 83 10.23 -5.48 -10.92
N GLN A 84 9.29 -5.50 -9.97
CA GLN A 84 9.53 -5.98 -8.61
C GLN A 84 9.94 -7.44 -8.54
N LYS A 85 9.38 -8.31 -9.40
CA LYS A 85 9.76 -9.73 -9.46
C LYS A 85 11.18 -9.92 -9.99
N ASN A 86 11.57 -9.13 -10.98
CA ASN A 86 12.90 -9.24 -11.60
C ASN A 86 14.02 -8.68 -10.70
N MET A 87 13.72 -7.70 -9.83
CA MET A 87 14.70 -7.14 -8.89
C MET A 87 14.97 -8.01 -7.64
N ASN A 88 14.15 -9.03 -7.37
CA ASN A 88 14.31 -9.96 -6.25
C ASN A 88 15.03 -11.27 -6.65
N LEU A 89 15.69 -11.29 -7.81
CA LEU A 89 16.38 -12.46 -8.38
C LEU A 89 17.91 -12.31 -8.49
N ASP A 90 18.50 -11.33 -7.79
CA ASP A 90 19.97 -11.22 -7.63
C ASP A 90 20.42 -11.66 -6.23
#